data_AF-A0A0A6ZQC8-F1
#
_entry.id   AF-A0A0A6ZQC8-F1
#
_cell.length_a   1.000
_cell.length_b   1.000
_cell.length_c   1.000
_cell.angle_alpha   90.00
_cell.angle_beta   90.00
_cell.angle_gamma   90.00
#
_symmetry.space_group_name_H-M   'P 1'
#
loop_
_entity.id
_entity.type
_entity.pdbx_description
1 polymer ?
#
loop_
_entity_poly.entity_id
_entity_poly.type
_entity_poly.pdbx_seq_one_letter_code
_entity_poly.pdbx_strand_id
1 'polypeptide(L)' 'MAFNGAGVRDTARTLKIGINTVIRTLKNSPPKRITH' A
#
# COMPACT_ATOMS: atom_id res chain seq x y z
N MET A 1 -4.09 -16.50 -4.51
CA MET A 1 -3.92 -15.26 -5.30
C MET A 1 -3.08 -14.31 -4.47
N ALA A 2 -1.90 -13.89 -4.94
CA ALA A 2 -0.91 -13.22 -4.09
C ALA A 2 -0.90 -11.69 -4.26
N PHE A 3 -1.36 -10.98 -3.23
CA PHE A 3 -1.20 -9.53 -3.06
C PHE A 3 0.19 -9.16 -2.48
N ASN A 4 1.20 -10.04 -2.55
CA ASN A 4 2.43 -9.91 -1.76
C ASN A 4 3.57 -9.10 -2.42
N GLY A 5 3.24 -8.12 -3.27
CA GLY A 5 4.25 -7.20 -3.80
C GLY A 5 3.82 -6.34 -4.99
N ALA A 6 2.80 -6.76 -5.74
CA ALA A 6 2.25 -6.00 -6.86
C ALA A 6 1.72 -4.63 -6.37
N GLY A 7 0.72 -4.63 -5.48
CA GLY A 7 0.08 -3.39 -5.00
C GLY A 7 1.04 -2.35 -4.42
N VAL A 8 2.12 -2.76 -3.76
CA VAL A 8 3.14 -1.85 -3.21
C VAL A 8 3.97 -1.20 -4.33
N ARG A 9 4.41 -2.00 -5.32
CA ARG A 9 5.20 -1.50 -6.46
C ARG A 9 4.35 -0.63 -7.40
N ASP A 10 3.11 -1.03 -7.63
CA ASP A 10 2.16 -0.26 -8.45
C ASP A 10 1.85 1.10 -7.80
N THR A 11 1.62 1.12 -6.49
CA THR A 11 1.41 2.36 -5.73
C THR A 11 2.64 3.26 -5.76
N ALA A 12 3.84 2.69 -5.59
CA ALA A 12 5.09 3.44 -5.69
C ALA A 12 5.27 4.08 -7.08
N ARG A 13 4.93 3.35 -8.16
CA ARG A 13 4.99 3.86 -9.53
C ARG A 13 3.96 4.97 -9.79
N THR A 14 2.71 4.76 -9.39
CA THR A 14 1.61 5.72 -9.60
C THR A 14 1.85 7.02 -8.86
N LEU A 15 2.29 6.93 -7.60
CA LEU A 15 2.50 8.10 -6.74
C LEU A 15 3.90 8.73 -6.90
N LYS A 16 4.80 8.10 -7.67
CA LYS A 16 6.20 8.52 -7.86
C LYS A 16 6.96 8.66 -6.53
N ILE A 17 6.71 7.76 -5.58
CA ILE A 17 7.36 7.73 -4.26
C ILE A 17 8.12 6.42 -4.03
N GLY A 18 9.07 6.44 -3.10
CA GLY A 18 9.85 5.25 -2.74
C GLY A 18 8.99 4.14 -2.11
N ILE A 19 9.32 2.89 -2.42
CA ILE A 19 8.64 1.69 -1.88
C ILE A 19 8.65 1.67 -0.33
N ASN A 20 9.74 2.12 0.31
CA ASN A 20 9.82 2.20 1.76
C ASN A 20 8.78 3.16 2.35
N THR A 21 8.44 4.25 1.64
CA THR A 21 7.36 5.17 2.04
C THR A 21 6.01 4.47 1.96
N VAL A 22 5.73 3.78 0.86
CA VAL A 22 4.48 3.00 0.68
C VAL A 22 4.32 1.96 1.79
N ILE A 23 5.36 1.17 2.08
CA ILE A 23 5.32 0.14 3.12
C ILE A 23 5.06 0.76 4.50
N ARG A 24 5.72 1.88 4.84
CA ARG A 24 5.52 2.56 6.12
C ARG A 24 4.10 3.08 6.26
N THR A 25 3.55 3.69 5.21
CA THR A 25 2.16 4.16 5.21
C THR A 25 1.18 3.01 5.39
N LEU A 26 1.34 1.91 4.65
CA LEU A 26 0.44 0.76 4.75
C LEU A 26 0.49 0.05 6.11
N LYS A 27 1.68 -0.03 6.73
CA LYS A 27 1.84 -0.61 8.08
C LYS A 27 1.21 0.25 9.17
N ASN A 28 1.25 1.57 9.01
CA ASN A 28 0.77 2.52 10.02
C ASN A 28 -0.66 3.00 9.78
N SER A 29 -1.26 2.69 8.62
CA SER A 29 -2.66 2.96 8.35
C SER A 29 -3.53 1.82 8.89
N PRO A 30 -4.45 2.08 9.84
CA PRO A 30 -5.39 1.06 10.27
C PRO A 30 -6.31 0.65 9.11
N PRO A 31 -6.70 -0.63 8.99
CA PRO A 31 -7.63 -1.05 7.97
C PRO A 31 -8.96 -0.32 8.17
N LYS A 32 -9.35 0.48 7.16
CA LYS A 32 -10.64 1.18 7.19
C LYS A 32 -11.75 0.14 7.09
N ARG A 33 -12.46 -0.12 8.19
CA ARG A 33 -13.70 -0.91 8.17
C ARG A 33 -14.77 -0.10 7.45
N ILE A 34 -15.21 -0.61 6.32
CA ILE A 34 -16.37 -0.09 5.59
C ILE A 34 -17.57 -0.86 6.14
N THR A 35 -18.38 -0.22 6.98
CA THR A 35 -19.65 -0.77 7.45
C THR A 35 -20.76 -0.23 6.55
N HIS A 36 -21.57 -1.15 6.00
CA HIS A 36 -22.79 -0.85 5.24
C HIS A 36 -23.96 -0.61 6.18
#